data_AF-A0A7X1BQV6-F1
#
_entry.id   AF-A0A7X1BQV6-F1
#
_cell.length_a   1.000
_cell.length_b   1.000
_cell.length_c   1.000
_cell.angle_alpha   90.00
_cell.angle_beta   90.00
_cell.angle_gamma   90.00
#
_symmetry.space_group_name_H-M   'P 1'
#
loop_
_entity.id
_entity.type
_entity.pdbx_description
1 polymer ?
#
loop_
_entity_poly.entity_id
_entity_poly.type
_entity_poly.pdbx_seq_one_letter_code
_entity_poly.pdbx_strand_id
1 'polypeptide(L)'
;MRSRNHQAGFSLLEVIVVLAIIGGALAMYTNYARKQAAKEMRQTIANALVQEMKGVMNYLRDETLQTKDGEKDNPLYEATQGSSTDSQYRYRITNNVTDIDTGTGTNYFLWGEGANQQKQQRYLFISKSCNVSLKSTFELTQEYLPCSLVTAAKNPAAKIERIGFASDDLKTPSSTIARMDAIVAFNYTESNDKYSFANYASAFNNALNNSGMIASHIMLVRRARTADAWQLITESDGSTPVEFSDMASNLERLETLGKGQQLGIRITFDMNDNDQGSNGGGSGTACWNTQASKVELCYNQEAGTGAHGEDQILSLDMTDPENYGDETKTGTLKANLVMENTSRPVFLFKRNYGGDLMLSADGNPERFTYKNNNNEEIEGDFYLDDNTSYHAWNGSSMAGFDIISDYYPSSTYDAFELVTPSVSEYSGYELLSADITDKKDYVAAYDDSSINSGMHRFAVQTCPVIEQEIILRDANGDAILDEDGNKEKTKVTRALYPRLSASISSVSAYNDGGISGSYVKQNETRAKLDDSKKVDLLGGVTVQVELAEMDVSSGARVDHNVAQKYIFPGSKYVWAVTATMGMYDSETGAGFSIVNPQTISYVITKWCSTIPQSGTPYDLLTTTEYK
;
A
#
# COMPACT_ATOMS: atom_id res chain seq x y z
N MET A 1 61.51 45.12 -3.92
CA MET A 1 61.15 43.95 -3.09
C MET A 1 60.81 42.79 -4.02
N ARG A 2 61.51 41.66 -3.91
CA ARG A 2 61.35 40.47 -4.77
C ARG A 2 60.06 39.72 -4.39
N SER A 3 59.18 39.52 -5.36
CA SER A 3 58.11 38.51 -5.33
C SER A 3 58.72 37.11 -5.42
N ARG A 4 58.24 36.19 -4.58
CA ARG A 4 58.71 34.80 -4.46
C ARG A 4 57.55 33.90 -4.89
N ASN A 5 57.50 33.54 -6.18
CA ASN A 5 56.61 32.48 -6.68
C ASN A 5 57.32 31.13 -6.54
N HIS A 6 56.81 30.25 -5.69
CA HIS A 6 57.13 28.82 -5.70
C HIS A 6 56.17 28.12 -6.66
N GLN A 7 56.66 27.72 -7.84
CA GLN A 7 56.07 26.60 -8.57
C GLN A 7 56.73 25.32 -8.04
N ALA A 8 56.02 24.58 -7.19
CA ALA A 8 56.41 23.22 -6.82
C ALA A 8 55.87 22.26 -7.89
N GLY A 9 56.76 21.66 -8.67
CA GLY A 9 56.43 20.52 -9.51
C GLY A 9 56.33 19.26 -8.65
N PHE A 10 55.34 18.41 -8.93
CA PHE A 10 55.13 17.13 -8.25
C PHE A 10 56.35 16.21 -8.43
N SER A 11 56.75 15.55 -7.36
CA SER A 11 57.83 14.55 -7.37
C SER A 11 57.38 13.29 -8.11
N LEU A 12 58.24 12.70 -8.95
CA LEU A 12 57.98 11.44 -9.67
C LEU A 12 57.51 10.32 -8.71
N LEU A 13 57.99 10.34 -7.47
CA LEU A 13 57.60 9.38 -6.43
C LEU A 13 56.13 9.52 -6.04
N GLU A 14 55.62 10.76 -5.92
CA GLU A 14 54.22 11.03 -5.55
C GLU A 14 53.26 10.56 -6.65
N VAL A 15 53.65 10.72 -7.92
CA VAL A 15 52.86 10.23 -9.07
C VAL A 15 52.78 8.70 -9.08
N ILE A 16 53.87 7.99 -8.78
CA ILE A 16 53.88 6.51 -8.70
C ILE A 16 53.00 6.01 -7.54
N VAL A 17 53.06 6.66 -6.38
CA VAL A 17 52.25 6.30 -5.21
C VAL A 17 50.76 6.52 -5.50
N VAL A 18 50.40 7.65 -6.12
CA VAL A 18 49.00 7.93 -6.51
C VAL A 18 48.49 6.93 -7.54
N LEU A 19 49.29 6.57 -8.55
CA LEU A 19 48.92 5.56 -9.54
C LEU A 19 48.76 4.16 -8.92
N ALA A 20 49.58 3.80 -7.93
CA ALA A 20 49.44 2.55 -7.20
C ALA A 20 48.16 2.49 -6.35
N ILE A 21 47.79 3.60 -5.69
CA ILE A 21 46.53 3.71 -4.92
C ILE A 21 45.32 3.62 -5.85
N ILE A 22 45.34 4.32 -6.99
CA ILE A 22 44.28 4.26 -8.00
C ILE A 22 44.18 2.85 -8.58
N GLY A 23 45.31 2.20 -8.89
CA GLY A 23 45.35 0.81 -9.35
C GLY A 23 44.76 -0.17 -8.32
N GLY A 24 45.06 0.02 -7.03
CA GLY A 24 44.49 -0.76 -5.93
C GLY A 24 42.97 -0.56 -5.79
N ALA A 25 42.50 0.69 -5.85
CA ALA A 25 41.07 1.02 -5.79
C ALA A 25 40.29 0.46 -6.98
N LEU A 26 40.83 0.55 -8.20
CA LEU A 26 40.23 -0.03 -9.40
C LEU A 26 40.19 -1.56 -9.35
N ALA A 27 41.24 -2.21 -8.84
CA ALA A 27 41.25 -3.66 -8.62
C ALA A 27 40.20 -4.09 -7.57
N MET A 28 40.03 -3.31 -6.49
CA MET A 28 39.00 -3.55 -5.48
C MET A 28 37.59 -3.36 -6.04
N TYR A 29 37.36 -2.28 -6.79
CA TYR A 29 36.08 -1.99 -7.44
C TYR A 29 35.70 -3.05 -8.48
N THR A 30 36.64 -3.47 -9.32
CA THR A 30 36.39 -4.53 -10.32
C THR A 30 36.10 -5.88 -9.66
N ASN A 31 36.76 -6.21 -8.55
CA ASN A 31 36.44 -7.40 -7.77
C ASN A 31 35.07 -7.31 -7.08
N TYR A 32 34.70 -6.13 -6.56
CA TYR A 32 33.38 -5.87 -6.00
C TYR A 32 32.28 -6.02 -7.06
N ALA A 33 32.43 -5.36 -8.21
CA ALA A 33 31.49 -5.44 -9.33
C ALA A 33 31.33 -6.89 -9.84
N ARG A 34 32.43 -7.67 -9.92
CA ARG A 34 32.38 -9.10 -10.25
C ARG A 34 31.60 -9.91 -9.22
N LYS A 35 31.83 -9.68 -7.92
CA LYS A 35 31.10 -10.37 -6.84
C LYS A 35 29.60 -10.04 -6.88
N GLN A 36 29.25 -8.77 -7.11
CA GLN A 36 27.87 -8.32 -7.21
C GLN A 36 27.16 -8.93 -8.42
N ALA A 37 27.77 -8.86 -9.61
CA ALA A 37 27.21 -9.47 -10.82
C ALA A 37 27.03 -10.99 -10.68
N ALA A 38 27.99 -11.69 -10.05
CA ALA A 38 27.87 -13.11 -9.78
C ALA A 38 26.75 -13.44 -8.77
N LYS A 39 26.54 -12.59 -7.75
CA LYS A 39 25.43 -12.73 -6.79
C LYS A 39 24.08 -12.56 -7.47
N GLU A 40 23.93 -11.51 -8.28
CA GLU A 40 22.70 -11.23 -9.03
C GLU A 40 22.38 -12.35 -10.03
N MET A 41 23.37 -12.82 -10.79
CA MET A 41 23.20 -13.95 -11.71
C MET A 41 22.69 -15.21 -11.00
N ARG A 42 23.25 -15.54 -9.83
CA ARG A 42 22.79 -16.69 -9.03
C ARG A 42 21.36 -16.49 -8.53
N GLN A 43 21.01 -15.28 -8.08
CA GLN A 43 19.65 -14.95 -7.68
C GLN A 43 18.66 -15.10 -8.84
N THR A 44 19.00 -14.61 -10.04
CA THR A 44 18.16 -14.76 -11.24
C THR A 44 17.96 -16.23 -11.62
N ILE A 45 19.02 -17.04 -11.56
CA ILE A 45 18.92 -18.48 -11.83
C ILE A 45 18.04 -19.15 -10.77
N ALA A 46 18.29 -18.91 -9.48
CA ALA A 46 17.50 -19.48 -8.40
C ALA A 46 16.01 -19.10 -8.51
N ASN A 47 15.70 -17.83 -8.76
CA ASN A 47 14.34 -17.36 -8.99
C ASN A 47 13.65 -18.12 -10.14
N ALA A 48 14.36 -18.29 -11.27
CA ALA A 48 13.82 -19.00 -12.43
C ALA A 48 13.56 -20.49 -12.15
N LEU A 49 14.46 -21.17 -11.43
CA LEU A 49 14.29 -22.58 -11.07
C LEU A 49 13.17 -22.76 -10.04
N VAL A 50 13.08 -21.88 -9.05
CA VAL A 50 12.02 -21.89 -8.03
C VAL A 50 10.66 -21.58 -8.66
N GLN A 51 10.59 -20.67 -9.62
CA GLN A 51 9.35 -20.41 -10.37
C GLN A 51 8.87 -21.65 -11.15
N GLU A 52 9.78 -22.43 -11.72
CA GLU A 52 9.44 -23.72 -12.35
C GLU A 52 8.89 -24.72 -11.31
N MET A 53 9.52 -24.82 -10.14
CA MET A 53 9.02 -25.67 -9.06
C MET A 53 7.64 -25.24 -8.59
N LYS A 54 7.39 -23.92 -8.48
CA LYS A 54 6.09 -23.35 -8.11
C LYS A 54 5.00 -23.68 -9.13
N GLY A 55 5.31 -23.58 -10.41
CA GLY A 55 4.36 -23.95 -11.48
C GLY A 55 3.96 -25.43 -11.39
N VAL A 56 4.92 -26.32 -11.14
CA VAL A 56 4.62 -27.74 -10.91
C VAL A 56 3.78 -27.92 -9.65
N MET A 57 4.13 -27.26 -8.55
CA MET A 57 3.40 -27.37 -7.30
C MET A 57 1.95 -26.90 -7.43
N ASN A 58 1.70 -25.79 -8.13
CA ASN A 58 0.33 -25.33 -8.43
C ASN A 58 -0.43 -26.36 -9.28
N TYR A 59 0.22 -26.95 -10.28
CA TYR A 59 -0.37 -28.03 -11.07
C TYR A 59 -0.72 -29.27 -10.21
N LEU A 60 0.09 -29.58 -9.18
CA LEU A 60 -0.21 -30.66 -8.25
C LEU A 60 -1.41 -30.31 -7.37
N ARG A 61 -1.58 -29.06 -6.95
CA ARG A 61 -2.66 -28.68 -6.03
C ARG A 61 -4.05 -28.79 -6.64
N ASP A 62 -4.16 -28.56 -7.94
CA ASP A 62 -5.44 -28.58 -8.62
C ASP A 62 -5.85 -30.02 -8.95
N GLU A 63 -6.80 -30.57 -8.17
CA GLU A 63 -7.38 -31.91 -8.42
C GLU A 63 -8.09 -31.98 -9.78
N THR A 64 -8.62 -30.85 -10.25
CA THR A 64 -9.23 -30.68 -11.57
C THR A 64 -8.56 -29.54 -12.33
N LEU A 65 -8.34 -29.75 -13.62
CA LEU A 65 -7.73 -28.79 -14.54
C LEU A 65 -8.80 -28.06 -15.34
N GLN A 66 -8.71 -26.73 -15.37
CA GLN A 66 -9.53 -25.90 -16.24
C GLN A 66 -9.00 -25.94 -17.67
N THR A 67 -9.80 -26.47 -18.60
CA THR A 67 -9.44 -26.59 -20.02
C THR A 67 -10.46 -25.87 -20.90
N LYS A 68 -10.11 -25.59 -22.16
CA LYS A 68 -11.06 -24.99 -23.12
C LYS A 68 -12.32 -25.82 -23.34
N ASP A 69 -12.26 -27.14 -23.10
CA ASP A 69 -13.41 -28.04 -23.22
C ASP A 69 -14.22 -28.15 -21.90
N GLY A 70 -13.87 -27.34 -20.88
CA GLY A 70 -14.40 -27.42 -19.53
C GLY A 70 -13.42 -28.04 -18.52
N GLU A 71 -13.91 -28.27 -17.32
CA GLU A 71 -13.17 -28.87 -16.20
C GLU A 71 -12.89 -30.37 -16.48
N LYS A 72 -11.65 -30.81 -16.26
CA LYS A 72 -11.21 -32.21 -16.42
C LYS A 72 -10.40 -32.66 -15.21
N ASP A 73 -10.51 -33.92 -14.80
CA ASP A 73 -9.69 -34.46 -13.72
C ASP A 73 -8.19 -34.33 -14.04
N ASN A 74 -7.39 -33.99 -13.03
CA ASN A 74 -5.94 -33.96 -13.21
C ASN A 74 -5.42 -35.39 -13.40
N PRO A 75 -4.69 -35.67 -14.51
CA PRO A 75 -4.23 -37.01 -14.85
C PRO A 75 -3.29 -37.62 -13.79
N LEU A 76 -2.73 -36.80 -12.89
CA LEU A 76 -1.92 -37.28 -11.77
C LEU A 76 -2.76 -38.06 -10.75
N TYR A 77 -4.07 -37.77 -10.62
CA TYR A 77 -4.95 -38.28 -9.57
C TYR A 77 -5.96 -39.35 -9.98
N GLU A 78 -6.20 -39.60 -11.28
CA GLU A 78 -7.27 -40.54 -11.66
C GLU A 78 -7.03 -41.97 -11.11
N ALA A 79 -8.05 -42.67 -10.62
CA ALA A 79 -7.87 -43.98 -9.98
C ALA A 79 -7.83 -45.18 -10.95
N THR A 80 -8.26 -45.01 -12.20
CA THR A 80 -8.48 -46.10 -13.15
C THR A 80 -7.31 -46.29 -14.12
N GLN A 81 -6.74 -47.49 -14.11
CA GLN A 81 -5.87 -47.94 -15.20
C GLN A 81 -6.69 -48.04 -16.49
N GLY A 82 -6.50 -47.09 -17.42
CA GLY A 82 -7.00 -47.22 -18.79
C GLY A 82 -7.44 -45.95 -19.54
N SER A 83 -7.47 -44.77 -18.91
CA SER A 83 -8.03 -43.54 -19.52
C SER A 83 -6.98 -42.53 -20.02
N SER A 84 -5.94 -42.25 -19.23
CA SER A 84 -4.88 -41.33 -19.65
C SER A 84 -3.92 -41.99 -20.63
N THR A 85 -3.79 -41.42 -21.83
CA THR A 85 -2.90 -41.90 -22.91
C THR A 85 -1.40 -41.84 -22.57
N ASP A 86 -1.00 -41.31 -21.41
CA ASP A 86 0.40 -41.20 -21.01
C ASP A 86 0.65 -41.79 -19.61
N SER A 87 1.18 -43.02 -19.56
CA SER A 87 1.55 -43.72 -18.31
C SER A 87 2.52 -42.93 -17.41
N GLN A 88 3.15 -41.88 -17.94
CA GLN A 88 4.15 -41.06 -17.27
C GLN A 88 3.59 -40.22 -16.11
N TYR A 89 2.32 -39.81 -16.13
CA TYR A 89 1.69 -39.09 -15.00
C TYR A 89 1.65 -39.91 -13.69
N ARG A 90 1.90 -41.22 -13.78
CA ARG A 90 1.89 -42.13 -12.62
C ARG A 90 3.26 -42.37 -12.01
N TYR A 91 4.29 -41.66 -12.47
CA TYR A 91 5.60 -41.74 -11.82
C TYR A 91 5.47 -41.30 -10.36
N ARG A 92 5.86 -42.21 -9.48
CA ARG A 92 5.93 -42.02 -8.03
C ARG A 92 7.26 -42.55 -7.52
N ILE A 93 7.89 -41.76 -6.66
CA ILE A 93 9.11 -42.17 -5.97
C ILE A 93 8.73 -42.88 -4.67
N THR A 94 9.50 -43.90 -4.30
CA THR A 94 9.22 -44.76 -3.14
C THR A 94 10.24 -44.61 -2.02
N ASN A 95 11.19 -43.68 -2.16
CA ASN A 95 12.18 -43.39 -1.15
C ASN A 95 11.61 -42.43 -0.08
N ASN A 96 12.03 -42.61 1.17
CA ASN A 96 11.80 -41.64 2.23
C ASN A 96 12.62 -40.35 1.99
N VAL A 97 12.33 -39.32 2.78
CA VAL A 97 13.08 -38.05 2.75
C VAL A 97 14.56 -38.31 3.07
N THR A 98 14.85 -39.12 4.09
CA THR A 98 16.20 -39.39 4.60
C THR A 98 16.88 -40.62 3.99
N ASP A 99 16.24 -41.32 3.05
CA ASP A 99 16.87 -42.47 2.40
C ASP A 99 18.09 -42.03 1.59
N ILE A 100 19.24 -42.66 1.83
CA ILE A 100 20.52 -42.28 1.19
C ILE A 100 20.41 -42.39 -0.33
N ASP A 101 19.81 -43.45 -0.85
CA ASP A 101 19.55 -43.57 -2.30
C ASP A 101 18.22 -42.91 -2.64
N THR A 102 18.25 -41.88 -3.49
CA THR A 102 17.04 -41.17 -3.90
C THR A 102 16.30 -41.90 -5.02
N GLY A 103 16.84 -43.00 -5.54
CA GLY A 103 16.27 -43.79 -6.63
C GLY A 103 16.74 -43.38 -8.03
N THR A 104 16.36 -44.20 -9.01
CA THR A 104 16.70 -44.05 -10.43
C THR A 104 15.81 -43.02 -11.12
N GLY A 105 16.29 -42.43 -12.21
CA GLY A 105 15.57 -41.43 -13.00
C GLY A 105 14.25 -41.91 -13.61
N THR A 106 14.02 -43.23 -13.68
CA THR A 106 12.82 -43.85 -14.24
C THR A 106 11.53 -43.55 -13.45
N ASN A 107 11.66 -43.26 -12.15
CA ASN A 107 10.51 -42.96 -11.28
C ASN A 107 10.34 -41.45 -11.07
N TYR A 108 11.14 -40.65 -11.78
CA TYR A 108 11.09 -39.20 -11.76
C TYR A 108 10.66 -38.66 -13.12
N PHE A 109 10.12 -37.44 -13.11
CA PHE A 109 10.00 -36.61 -14.29
C PHE A 109 11.34 -35.95 -14.54
N LEU A 110 12.04 -36.35 -15.61
CA LEU A 110 13.23 -35.66 -16.07
C LEU A 110 12.85 -34.27 -16.55
N TRP A 111 13.61 -33.26 -16.14
CA TRP A 111 13.25 -31.87 -16.36
C TRP A 111 14.13 -31.22 -17.43
N GLY A 112 13.51 -30.50 -18.36
CA GLY A 112 14.21 -29.82 -19.42
C GLY A 112 13.31 -29.45 -20.60
N GLU A 113 13.95 -29.08 -21.71
CA GLU A 113 13.29 -28.74 -22.96
C GLU A 113 13.97 -29.50 -24.11
N GLY A 114 13.20 -29.88 -25.13
CA GLY A 114 13.69 -30.60 -26.30
C GLY A 114 12.63 -31.54 -26.88
N ALA A 115 12.95 -32.16 -28.02
CA ALA A 115 12.01 -33.01 -28.75
C ALA A 115 12.03 -34.50 -28.32
N ASN A 116 12.85 -34.88 -27.34
CA ASN A 116 13.01 -36.28 -26.92
C ASN A 116 12.27 -36.54 -25.59
N GLN A 117 11.15 -37.26 -25.67
CA GLN A 117 10.28 -37.58 -24.52
C GLN A 117 10.97 -38.46 -23.48
N GLN A 118 12.02 -39.22 -23.83
CA GLN A 118 12.77 -40.03 -22.87
C GLN A 118 13.77 -39.22 -22.06
N LYS A 119 14.04 -37.97 -22.44
CA LYS A 119 15.03 -37.09 -21.80
C LYS A 119 14.42 -35.91 -21.05
N GLN A 120 13.13 -35.64 -21.25
CA GLN A 120 12.39 -34.61 -20.53
C GLN A 120 10.89 -34.93 -20.54
N GLN A 121 10.21 -34.70 -19.42
CA GLN A 121 8.77 -34.81 -19.24
C GLN A 121 8.12 -33.50 -18.76
N ARG A 122 8.85 -32.38 -18.79
CA ARG A 122 8.28 -31.03 -18.55
C ARG A 122 7.08 -30.76 -19.46
N TYR A 123 7.10 -31.32 -20.66
CA TYR A 123 6.03 -31.17 -21.64
C TYR A 123 4.64 -31.63 -21.16
N LEU A 124 4.57 -32.50 -20.15
CA LEU A 124 3.31 -32.95 -19.56
C LEU A 124 2.59 -31.85 -18.78
N PHE A 125 3.30 -30.80 -18.37
CA PHE A 125 2.80 -29.74 -17.50
C PHE A 125 2.55 -28.41 -18.23
N ILE A 126 2.67 -28.40 -19.57
CA ILE A 126 2.42 -27.21 -20.42
C ILE A 126 1.25 -27.45 -21.35
N SER A 127 0.51 -26.40 -21.69
CA SER A 127 -0.71 -26.52 -22.48
C SER A 127 -0.48 -27.01 -23.92
N LYS A 128 -1.48 -27.71 -24.46
CA LYS A 128 -1.60 -28.07 -25.87
C LYS A 128 -1.58 -26.85 -26.80
N SER A 129 -1.95 -25.67 -26.30
CA SER A 129 -1.90 -24.40 -27.04
C SER A 129 -0.46 -24.00 -27.44
N CYS A 130 0.54 -24.49 -26.71
CA CYS A 130 1.94 -24.13 -26.92
C CYS A 130 2.45 -24.56 -28.30
N ASN A 131 3.23 -23.67 -28.94
CA ASN A 131 3.88 -23.92 -30.22
C ASN A 131 5.22 -24.64 -30.06
N VAL A 132 5.19 -25.83 -29.45
CA VAL A 132 6.35 -26.70 -29.22
C VAL A 132 6.03 -28.13 -29.65
N SER A 133 7.07 -28.92 -29.95
CA SER A 133 6.91 -30.27 -30.47
C SER A 133 6.35 -31.26 -29.46
N LEU A 134 6.73 -31.11 -28.19
CA LEU A 134 6.23 -31.92 -27.07
C LEU A 134 5.40 -31.02 -26.16
N LYS A 135 4.16 -31.41 -25.89
CA LYS A 135 3.19 -30.69 -25.06
C LYS A 135 2.13 -31.64 -24.53
N SER A 136 1.36 -31.21 -23.53
CA SER A 136 0.32 -32.04 -22.95
C SER A 136 -0.85 -32.24 -23.92
N THR A 137 -1.73 -33.17 -23.57
CA THR A 137 -3.01 -33.39 -24.27
C THR A 137 -4.07 -32.36 -23.88
N PHE A 138 -3.84 -31.56 -22.84
CA PHE A 138 -4.80 -30.63 -22.26
C PHE A 138 -4.56 -29.22 -22.79
N GLU A 139 -5.60 -28.61 -23.35
CA GLU A 139 -5.57 -27.18 -23.71
C GLU A 139 -6.04 -26.37 -22.50
N LEU A 140 -5.09 -26.06 -21.62
CA LEU A 140 -5.32 -25.35 -20.36
C LEU A 140 -5.77 -23.91 -20.63
N THR A 141 -6.70 -23.41 -19.81
CA THR A 141 -7.11 -21.99 -19.84
C THR A 141 -6.12 -21.10 -19.10
N GLN A 142 -5.46 -21.66 -18.08
CA GLN A 142 -4.38 -21.03 -17.32
C GLN A 142 -3.09 -21.85 -17.47
N GLU A 143 -2.00 -21.18 -17.81
CA GLU A 143 -0.68 -21.82 -17.93
C GLU A 143 0.00 -21.89 -16.55
N TYR A 144 0.25 -23.10 -16.04
CA TYR A 144 1.03 -23.29 -14.80
C TYR A 144 2.53 -23.08 -15.01
N LEU A 145 3.01 -23.34 -16.23
CA LEU A 145 4.39 -23.19 -16.66
C LEU A 145 4.44 -22.51 -18.02
N PRO A 146 5.47 -21.69 -18.29
CA PRO A 146 5.63 -21.10 -19.61
C PRO A 146 5.89 -22.19 -20.67
N CYS A 147 5.39 -21.96 -21.90
CA CYS A 147 5.55 -22.91 -23.02
C CYS A 147 7.00 -23.33 -23.27
N SER A 148 7.96 -22.43 -23.05
CA SER A 148 9.39 -22.71 -23.13
C SER A 148 10.07 -22.40 -21.80
N LEU A 149 11.12 -23.14 -21.50
CA LEU A 149 11.92 -22.92 -20.31
C LEU A 149 12.63 -21.55 -20.42
N VAL A 150 12.52 -20.72 -19.39
CA VAL A 150 13.13 -19.39 -19.37
C VAL A 150 14.66 -19.46 -19.45
N THR A 151 15.29 -18.47 -20.09
CA THR A 151 16.74 -18.47 -20.37
C THR A 151 17.61 -18.70 -19.13
N ALA A 152 17.22 -18.12 -17.99
CA ALA A 152 17.94 -18.29 -16.73
C ALA A 152 17.86 -19.73 -16.19
N ALA A 153 16.74 -20.44 -16.39
CA ALA A 153 16.58 -21.84 -15.99
C ALA A 153 17.30 -22.83 -16.93
N LYS A 154 17.69 -22.38 -18.14
CA LYS A 154 18.55 -23.13 -19.07
C LYS A 154 20.03 -23.06 -18.74
N ASN A 155 20.41 -22.30 -17.71
CA ASN A 155 21.80 -22.07 -17.40
C ASN A 155 22.51 -23.38 -17.04
N PRO A 156 23.66 -23.72 -17.67
CA PRO A 156 24.34 -24.97 -17.42
C PRO A 156 24.90 -25.07 -16.00
N ALA A 157 25.13 -23.95 -15.30
CA ALA A 157 25.72 -23.92 -13.97
C ALA A 157 24.82 -24.58 -12.91
N ALA A 158 23.50 -24.37 -13.00
CA ALA A 158 22.50 -24.96 -12.13
C ALA A 158 21.20 -25.19 -12.91
N LYS A 159 20.68 -26.42 -12.89
CA LYS A 159 19.43 -26.78 -13.56
C LYS A 159 18.65 -27.79 -12.74
N ILE A 160 17.32 -27.71 -12.79
CA ILE A 160 16.48 -28.84 -12.35
C ILE A 160 16.77 -29.99 -13.29
N GLU A 161 17.20 -31.11 -12.74
CA GLU A 161 17.44 -32.32 -13.50
C GLU A 161 16.22 -33.23 -13.49
N ARG A 162 15.58 -33.38 -12.33
CA ARG A 162 14.43 -34.26 -12.17
C ARG A 162 13.52 -33.79 -11.04
N ILE A 163 12.23 -34.08 -11.18
CA ILE A 163 11.19 -33.84 -10.17
C ILE A 163 10.49 -35.16 -9.87
N GLY A 164 10.30 -35.49 -8.60
CA GLY A 164 9.69 -36.73 -8.15
C GLY A 164 8.54 -36.46 -7.19
N PHE A 165 7.51 -37.30 -7.24
CA PHE A 165 6.32 -37.18 -6.40
C PHE A 165 6.16 -38.43 -5.54
N ALA A 166 5.97 -38.27 -4.24
CA ALA A 166 5.75 -39.38 -3.32
C ALA A 166 4.35 -39.31 -2.72
N SER A 167 3.72 -40.46 -2.56
CA SER A 167 2.48 -40.65 -1.81
C SER A 167 2.74 -40.72 -0.30
N ASP A 168 1.68 -40.59 0.50
CA ASP A 168 1.74 -40.80 1.97
C ASP A 168 2.19 -42.22 2.31
N ASP A 169 1.71 -43.22 1.56
CA ASP A 169 2.18 -44.59 1.64
C ASP A 169 3.18 -44.86 0.50
N LEU A 170 4.46 -44.99 0.85
CA LEU A 170 5.53 -45.30 -0.09
C LEU A 170 5.55 -46.76 -0.55
N LYS A 171 4.78 -47.65 0.09
CA LYS A 171 4.76 -49.09 -0.19
C LYS A 171 3.59 -49.50 -1.07
N THR A 172 2.43 -48.84 -0.92
CA THR A 172 1.27 -49.07 -1.79
C THR A 172 1.06 -47.84 -2.69
N PRO A 173 1.18 -47.98 -4.02
CA PRO A 173 0.98 -46.86 -4.93
C PRO A 173 -0.45 -46.30 -4.79
N SER A 174 -0.58 -45.12 -4.20
CA SER A 174 -1.82 -44.33 -4.22
C SER A 174 -1.74 -43.31 -5.36
N SER A 175 -2.90 -42.76 -5.74
CA SER A 175 -2.95 -41.61 -6.63
C SER A 175 -2.58 -40.30 -5.93
N THR A 176 -2.58 -40.26 -4.58
CA THR A 176 -2.24 -39.07 -3.80
C THR A 176 -0.78 -38.65 -3.94
N ILE A 177 -0.52 -37.36 -3.69
CA ILE A 177 0.82 -36.77 -3.71
C ILE A 177 0.96 -35.97 -2.43
N ALA A 178 1.83 -36.44 -1.54
CA ALA A 178 2.09 -35.83 -0.25
C ALA A 178 3.40 -35.05 -0.23
N ARG A 179 4.31 -35.37 -1.16
CA ARG A 179 5.65 -34.78 -1.22
C ARG A 179 6.11 -34.57 -2.65
N MET A 180 6.73 -33.42 -2.90
CA MET A 180 7.48 -33.14 -4.12
C MET A 180 8.97 -33.02 -3.82
N ASP A 181 9.80 -33.72 -4.59
CA ASP A 181 11.25 -33.63 -4.56
C ASP A 181 11.78 -33.06 -5.88
N ALA A 182 12.50 -31.93 -5.82
CA ALA A 182 13.19 -31.36 -6.97
C ALA A 182 14.70 -31.49 -6.79
N ILE A 183 15.37 -32.19 -7.70
CA ILE A 183 16.83 -32.31 -7.70
C ILE A 183 17.43 -31.32 -8.68
N VAL A 184 18.18 -30.35 -8.15
CA VAL A 184 18.96 -29.38 -8.93
C VAL A 184 20.39 -29.87 -9.02
N ALA A 185 20.86 -30.08 -10.25
CA ALA A 185 22.22 -30.50 -10.54
C ALA A 185 23.09 -29.28 -10.84
N PHE A 186 24.27 -29.23 -10.22
CA PHE A 186 25.27 -28.21 -10.51
C PHE A 186 26.34 -28.76 -11.46
N ASN A 187 26.72 -27.97 -12.46
CA ASN A 187 27.89 -28.27 -13.30
C ASN A 187 28.98 -27.24 -13.02
N TYR A 188 30.15 -27.74 -12.63
CA TYR A 188 31.37 -26.95 -12.52
C TYR A 188 32.25 -27.22 -13.75
N THR A 189 32.78 -26.15 -14.34
CA THR A 189 33.63 -26.20 -15.55
C THR A 189 35.12 -26.33 -15.23
N GLU A 190 35.56 -25.97 -14.02
CA GLU A 190 36.97 -26.03 -13.58
C GLU A 190 37.13 -26.76 -12.24
N SER A 191 38.27 -27.45 -12.04
CA SER A 191 38.51 -28.29 -10.86
C SER A 191 38.60 -27.52 -9.53
N ASN A 192 38.93 -26.23 -9.58
CA ASN A 192 39.06 -25.37 -8.40
C ASN A 192 37.72 -24.74 -7.96
N ASP A 193 36.64 -24.93 -8.76
CA ASP A 193 35.33 -24.30 -8.53
C ASP A 193 34.28 -25.29 -8.00
N LYS A 194 34.71 -26.48 -7.54
CA LYS A 194 33.83 -27.59 -7.13
C LYS A 194 32.81 -27.20 -6.04
N TYR A 195 33.11 -26.19 -5.22
CA TYR A 195 32.27 -25.73 -4.11
C TYR A 195 31.58 -24.39 -4.38
N SER A 196 31.67 -23.83 -5.58
CA SER A 196 31.03 -22.54 -5.89
C SER A 196 29.51 -22.59 -5.84
N PHE A 197 28.92 -23.78 -5.96
CA PHE A 197 27.49 -24.02 -5.79
C PHE A 197 27.00 -23.62 -4.38
N ALA A 198 27.86 -23.65 -3.36
CA ALA A 198 27.59 -23.13 -2.01
C ALA A 198 27.00 -21.71 -2.02
N ASN A 199 27.46 -20.88 -2.94
CA ASN A 199 27.03 -19.50 -3.05
C ASN A 199 25.58 -19.36 -3.56
N TYR A 200 24.92 -20.47 -3.93
CA TYR A 200 23.50 -20.49 -4.27
C TYR A 200 22.59 -20.65 -3.05
N ALA A 201 23.11 -21.00 -1.86
CA ALA A 201 22.27 -21.22 -0.66
C ALA A 201 21.38 -20.02 -0.33
N SER A 202 21.96 -18.83 -0.19
CA SER A 202 21.18 -17.61 0.03
C SER A 202 20.24 -17.30 -1.12
N ALA A 203 20.65 -17.59 -2.36
CA ALA A 203 19.84 -17.31 -3.54
C ALA A 203 18.58 -18.18 -3.59
N PHE A 204 18.70 -19.48 -3.29
CA PHE A 204 17.56 -20.40 -3.22
C PHE A 204 16.65 -20.07 -2.04
N ASN A 205 17.19 -19.78 -0.85
CA ASN A 205 16.36 -19.38 0.29
C ASN A 205 15.56 -18.11 0.00
N ASN A 206 16.21 -17.09 -0.57
CA ASN A 206 15.52 -15.86 -0.99
C ASN A 206 14.47 -16.14 -2.07
N ALA A 207 14.78 -16.97 -3.07
CA ALA A 207 13.86 -17.30 -4.14
C ALA A 207 12.62 -18.04 -3.61
N LEU A 208 12.81 -19.04 -2.74
CA LEU A 208 11.73 -19.80 -2.10
C LEU A 208 10.82 -18.87 -1.29
N ASN A 209 11.40 -18.04 -0.41
CA ASN A 209 10.67 -17.06 0.38
C ASN A 209 9.87 -16.08 -0.50
N ASN A 210 10.50 -15.48 -1.52
CA ASN A 210 9.84 -14.55 -2.43
C ASN A 210 8.72 -15.21 -3.25
N SER A 211 8.83 -16.52 -3.49
CA SER A 211 7.81 -17.28 -4.20
C SER A 211 6.67 -17.77 -3.31
N GLY A 212 6.76 -17.57 -1.99
CA GLY A 212 5.82 -18.08 -1.00
C GLY A 212 5.84 -19.60 -0.84
N MET A 213 6.95 -20.26 -1.20
CA MET A 213 7.11 -21.70 -1.07
C MET A 213 7.95 -22.05 0.14
N ILE A 214 7.53 -23.07 0.89
CA ILE A 214 8.23 -23.58 2.06
C ILE A 214 8.86 -24.92 1.69
N ALA A 215 10.19 -24.95 1.56
CA ALA A 215 10.93 -26.20 1.47
C ALA A 215 11.12 -26.78 2.87
N SER A 216 10.62 -27.99 3.10
CA SER A 216 10.81 -28.69 4.37
C SER A 216 12.29 -29.06 4.58
N HIS A 217 13.00 -29.39 3.51
CA HIS A 217 14.44 -29.70 3.53
C HIS A 217 15.14 -29.26 2.24
N ILE A 218 16.44 -28.93 2.33
CA ILE A 218 17.31 -28.68 1.17
C ILE A 218 18.60 -29.46 1.39
N MET A 219 18.62 -30.73 0.99
CA MET A 219 19.71 -31.64 1.30
C MET A 219 20.75 -31.72 0.18
N LEU A 220 22.01 -31.91 0.55
CA LEU A 220 23.08 -32.13 -0.41
C LEU A 220 22.99 -33.54 -1.03
N VAL A 221 23.13 -33.61 -2.35
CA VAL A 221 23.21 -34.88 -3.09
C VAL A 221 24.46 -34.98 -3.94
N ARG A 222 24.91 -36.22 -4.17
CA ARG A 222 26.01 -36.54 -5.07
C ARG A 222 25.70 -37.75 -5.95
N ARG A 223 26.40 -37.84 -7.08
CA ARG A 223 26.47 -39.06 -7.87
C ARG A 223 27.79 -39.14 -8.62
N ALA A 224 28.18 -40.34 -9.04
CA ALA A 224 29.19 -40.45 -10.09
C ALA A 224 28.62 -39.88 -11.40
N ARG A 225 29.44 -39.22 -12.24
CA ARG A 225 28.98 -38.63 -13.52
C ARG A 225 28.30 -39.62 -14.48
N THR A 226 28.55 -40.92 -14.32
CA THR A 226 27.96 -42.00 -15.11
C THR A 226 26.87 -42.77 -14.37
N ALA A 227 26.64 -42.48 -13.09
CA ALA A 227 25.61 -43.13 -12.28
C ALA A 227 24.27 -42.41 -12.48
N ASP A 228 23.19 -43.19 -12.52
CA ASP A 228 21.84 -42.64 -12.68
C ASP A 228 21.27 -42.13 -11.34
N ALA A 229 21.37 -42.92 -10.27
CA ALA A 229 20.83 -42.56 -8.96
C ALA A 229 21.65 -41.46 -8.25
N TRP A 230 20.95 -40.49 -7.66
CA TRP A 230 21.54 -39.54 -6.72
C TRP A 230 21.58 -40.14 -5.32
N GLN A 231 22.59 -39.76 -4.55
CA GLN A 231 22.77 -40.19 -3.18
C GLN A 231 22.85 -39.00 -2.25
N LEU A 232 22.13 -39.00 -1.14
CA LEU A 232 22.29 -38.01 -0.08
C LEU A 232 23.73 -38.06 0.46
N ILE A 233 24.26 -36.89 0.75
CA ILE A 233 25.51 -36.76 1.50
C ILE A 233 25.13 -36.79 2.98
N THR A 234 25.73 -37.68 3.76
CA THR A 234 25.46 -37.80 5.20
C THR A 234 26.56 -37.17 6.06
N GLU A 235 26.25 -36.85 7.31
CA GLU A 235 27.17 -36.38 8.36
C GLU A 235 28.08 -37.51 8.89
N SER A 236 28.97 -37.19 9.85
CA SER A 236 29.93 -38.13 10.47
C SER A 236 29.33 -39.48 10.90
N ASP A 237 28.06 -39.49 11.29
CA ASP A 237 27.32 -40.68 11.72
C ASP A 237 27.02 -41.69 10.59
N GLY A 238 27.11 -41.25 9.32
CA GLY A 238 26.80 -42.06 8.15
C GLY A 238 25.32 -42.17 7.81
N SER A 239 24.42 -41.57 8.60
CA SER A 239 22.96 -41.69 8.47
C SER A 239 22.22 -40.36 8.32
N THR A 240 22.69 -39.29 8.97
CA THR A 240 21.99 -38.00 8.96
C THR A 240 22.32 -37.24 7.68
N PRO A 241 21.34 -36.88 6.84
CA PRO A 241 21.60 -36.08 5.64
C PRO A 241 22.13 -34.68 5.97
N VAL A 242 23.07 -34.18 5.16
CA VAL A 242 23.62 -32.83 5.31
C VAL A 242 22.70 -31.82 4.62
N GLU A 243 22.16 -30.89 5.39
CA GLU A 243 21.41 -29.73 4.87
C GLU A 243 22.34 -28.74 4.16
N PHE A 244 21.79 -28.03 3.18
CA PHE A 244 22.56 -27.11 2.34
C PHE A 244 23.06 -25.88 3.12
N SER A 245 22.33 -25.46 4.16
CA SER A 245 22.76 -24.45 5.14
C SER A 245 23.99 -24.89 5.92
N ASP A 246 24.11 -26.19 6.22
CA ASP A 246 25.16 -26.78 7.06
C ASP A 246 26.32 -27.34 6.24
N MET A 247 26.42 -26.94 4.97
CA MET A 247 27.49 -27.36 4.08
C MET A 247 28.87 -26.88 4.58
N ALA A 248 28.95 -25.69 5.18
CA ALA A 248 30.21 -25.10 5.66
C ALA A 248 30.85 -25.91 6.79
N SER A 249 30.04 -26.41 7.73
CA SER A 249 30.50 -27.27 8.83
C SER A 249 30.87 -28.69 8.36
N ASN A 250 30.44 -29.09 7.16
CA ASN A 250 30.68 -30.40 6.57
C ASN A 250 31.68 -30.38 5.38
N LEU A 251 32.45 -29.30 5.22
CA LEU A 251 33.33 -29.09 4.07
C LEU A 251 34.41 -30.18 3.91
N GLU A 252 35.06 -30.59 5.01
CA GLU A 252 36.10 -31.63 5.00
C GLU A 252 35.58 -32.94 4.38
N ARG A 253 34.30 -33.26 4.62
CA ARG A 253 33.67 -34.45 4.06
C ARG A 253 33.39 -34.30 2.56
N LEU A 254 33.04 -33.10 2.11
CA LEU A 254 32.88 -32.79 0.69
C LEU A 254 34.23 -32.79 -0.07
N GLU A 255 35.34 -32.55 0.63
CA GLU A 255 36.72 -32.67 0.11
C GLU A 255 37.15 -34.12 -0.11
N THR A 256 36.70 -35.05 0.75
CA THR A 256 36.98 -36.49 0.56
C THR A 256 36.27 -37.11 -0.65
N LEU A 257 35.27 -36.43 -1.23
CA LEU A 257 34.56 -36.90 -2.42
C LEU A 257 35.49 -36.89 -3.65
N GLY A 258 35.78 -38.09 -4.16
CA GLY A 258 36.72 -38.31 -5.26
C GLY A 258 36.45 -37.49 -6.55
N LYS A 259 37.50 -37.34 -7.37
CA LYS A 259 37.42 -36.69 -8.69
C LYS A 259 36.41 -37.45 -9.58
N GLY A 260 35.45 -36.74 -10.17
CA GLY A 260 34.42 -37.33 -11.05
C GLY A 260 33.02 -37.46 -10.45
N GLN A 261 32.79 -36.94 -9.24
CA GLN A 261 31.44 -36.80 -8.67
C GLN A 261 30.76 -35.52 -9.18
N GLN A 262 29.47 -35.61 -9.47
CA GLN A 262 28.58 -34.46 -9.66
C GLN A 262 27.86 -34.17 -8.36
N LEU A 263 27.65 -32.88 -8.06
CA LEU A 263 26.96 -32.40 -6.86
C LEU A 263 25.63 -31.75 -7.25
N GLY A 264 24.69 -31.80 -6.33
CA GLY A 264 23.36 -31.23 -6.47
C GLY A 264 22.75 -30.93 -5.11
N ILE A 265 21.56 -30.36 -5.14
CA ILE A 265 20.68 -30.25 -3.98
C ILE A 265 19.36 -30.96 -4.29
N ARG A 266 18.77 -31.59 -3.29
CA ARG A 266 17.40 -32.09 -3.29
C ARG A 266 16.58 -31.15 -2.43
N ILE A 267 15.67 -30.42 -3.07
CA ILE A 267 14.71 -29.56 -2.38
C ILE A 267 13.44 -30.38 -2.21
N THR A 268 13.01 -30.55 -0.96
CA THR A 268 11.84 -31.34 -0.60
C THR A 268 10.74 -30.42 -0.11
N PHE A 269 9.55 -30.59 -0.67
CA PHE A 269 8.33 -29.88 -0.29
C PHE A 269 7.32 -30.88 0.26
N ASP A 270 6.90 -30.69 1.51
CA ASP A 270 5.66 -31.29 2.01
C ASP A 270 4.48 -30.53 1.39
N MET A 271 3.56 -31.27 0.78
CA MET A 271 2.41 -30.66 0.15
C MET A 271 1.52 -29.98 1.19
N ASN A 272 1.40 -30.50 2.42
CA ASN A 272 0.57 -29.92 3.49
C ASN A 272 1.12 -28.57 3.98
N ASP A 273 2.44 -28.42 4.10
CA ASP A 273 3.08 -27.15 4.47
C ASP A 273 2.85 -26.05 3.42
N ASN A 274 2.67 -26.47 2.18
CA ASN A 274 2.40 -25.62 1.02
C ASN A 274 0.90 -25.62 0.64
N ASP A 275 0.05 -26.29 1.42
CA ASP A 275 -1.40 -26.41 1.22
C ASP A 275 -2.19 -25.37 2.03
N GLN A 276 -1.57 -24.23 2.33
CA GLN A 276 -2.30 -23.06 2.81
C GLN A 276 -3.25 -22.63 1.69
N GLY A 277 -4.49 -23.14 1.74
CA GLY A 277 -5.56 -22.81 0.83
C GLY A 277 -5.80 -21.31 0.85
N SER A 278 -5.75 -20.67 -0.32
CA SER A 278 -6.24 -19.30 -0.65
C SER A 278 -6.02 -18.14 0.34
N ASN A 279 -5.27 -18.31 1.44
CA ASN A 279 -5.16 -17.37 2.57
C ASN A 279 -3.72 -17.18 3.05
N GLY A 280 -2.73 -17.82 2.40
CA GLY A 280 -1.32 -17.50 2.57
C GLY A 280 -0.90 -16.42 1.57
N GLY A 281 -0.72 -15.19 2.06
CA GLY A 281 -0.37 -14.01 1.25
C GLY A 281 0.82 -14.24 0.31
N GLY A 282 0.61 -14.00 -0.98
CA GLY A 282 1.68 -14.10 -1.98
C GLY A 282 1.23 -14.19 -3.45
N SER A 283 -0.07 -14.20 -3.73
CA SER A 283 -0.58 -14.14 -5.11
C SER A 283 -1.92 -13.43 -5.18
N GLY A 284 -1.88 -12.11 -5.03
CA GLY A 284 -2.61 -11.10 -5.80
C GLY A 284 -4.13 -11.10 -5.94
N THR A 285 -4.86 -12.19 -5.70
CA THR A 285 -6.30 -12.26 -5.96
C THR A 285 -7.05 -13.06 -4.91
N ALA A 286 -7.88 -12.42 -4.09
CA ALA A 286 -8.81 -13.09 -3.17
C ALA A 286 -10.25 -12.90 -3.67
N CYS A 287 -10.93 -13.99 -4.05
CA CYS A 287 -12.28 -13.92 -4.59
C CYS A 287 -13.32 -14.50 -3.63
N TRP A 288 -14.44 -13.81 -3.49
CA TRP A 288 -15.62 -14.27 -2.77
C TRP A 288 -16.75 -14.55 -3.76
N ASN A 289 -17.35 -15.72 -3.60
CA ASN A 289 -18.56 -16.11 -4.31
C ASN A 289 -19.54 -16.71 -3.28
N THR A 290 -20.83 -16.42 -3.42
CA THR A 290 -21.86 -17.10 -2.63
C THR A 290 -22.54 -18.15 -3.50
N GLN A 291 -22.79 -19.35 -2.99
CA GLN A 291 -23.51 -20.42 -3.74
C GLN A 291 -24.87 -19.96 -4.33
N ALA A 292 -25.43 -18.85 -3.82
CA ALA A 292 -26.68 -18.26 -4.29
C ALA A 292 -26.51 -17.11 -5.32
N SER A 293 -25.35 -16.44 -5.41
CA SER A 293 -25.13 -15.35 -6.36
C SER A 293 -24.13 -15.77 -7.42
N LYS A 294 -24.51 -15.67 -8.69
CA LYS A 294 -23.64 -15.90 -9.86
C LYS A 294 -22.63 -14.77 -10.09
N VAL A 295 -22.20 -14.12 -9.01
CA VAL A 295 -21.34 -12.93 -9.01
C VAL A 295 -20.15 -13.22 -8.13
N GLU A 296 -18.97 -12.96 -8.66
CA GLU A 296 -17.69 -13.14 -7.98
C GLU A 296 -17.07 -11.76 -7.72
N LEU A 297 -16.64 -11.52 -6.48
CA LEU A 297 -15.93 -10.31 -6.07
C LEU A 297 -14.48 -10.66 -5.81
N CYS A 298 -13.55 -10.09 -6.57
CA CYS A 298 -12.12 -10.34 -6.44
C CYS A 298 -11.38 -9.10 -5.96
N TYR A 299 -10.53 -9.28 -4.95
CA TYR A 299 -9.54 -8.31 -4.49
C TYR A 299 -8.29 -8.50 -5.34
N ASN A 300 -7.90 -7.53 -6.17
CA ASN A 300 -6.74 -7.64 -7.04
C ASN A 300 -5.65 -6.66 -6.61
N GLN A 301 -4.42 -7.16 -6.52
CA GLN A 301 -3.22 -6.38 -6.25
C GLN A 301 -2.46 -6.21 -7.57
N GLU A 302 -2.59 -5.04 -8.17
CA GLU A 302 -1.91 -4.68 -9.41
C GLU A 302 -0.62 -3.92 -9.12
N ALA A 303 0.31 -3.88 -10.08
CA ALA A 303 1.49 -3.03 -9.97
C ALA A 303 1.07 -1.56 -10.01
N GLY A 304 1.50 -0.77 -9.02
CA GLY A 304 1.14 0.64 -8.98
C GLY A 304 1.79 1.44 -10.11
N THR A 305 1.02 2.36 -10.70
CA THR A 305 1.46 3.26 -11.77
C THR A 305 1.44 4.73 -11.34
N GLY A 306 1.21 4.98 -10.05
CA GLY A 306 1.08 6.33 -9.52
C GLY A 306 2.41 7.09 -9.56
N ALA A 307 2.29 8.43 -9.62
CA ALA A 307 3.42 9.34 -9.78
C ALA A 307 4.37 9.38 -8.56
N HIS A 308 4.05 8.65 -7.49
CA HIS A 308 4.75 8.69 -6.21
C HIS A 308 5.43 7.35 -5.85
N GLY A 309 5.45 6.39 -6.79
CA GLY A 309 6.11 5.11 -6.59
C GLY A 309 5.30 4.18 -5.67
N GLU A 310 3.98 4.28 -5.70
CA GLU A 310 3.12 3.24 -5.11
C GLU A 310 3.49 1.92 -5.76
N ASP A 311 4.04 0.99 -4.97
CA ASP A 311 4.45 -0.32 -5.49
C ASP A 311 3.24 -1.11 -6.01
N GLN A 312 2.04 -0.83 -5.49
CA GLN A 312 0.83 -1.61 -5.70
C GLN A 312 -0.43 -0.74 -5.76
N ILE A 313 -1.34 -1.09 -6.66
CA ILE A 313 -2.73 -0.62 -6.68
C ILE A 313 -3.60 -1.74 -6.16
N LEU A 314 -4.57 -1.37 -5.32
CA LEU A 314 -5.62 -2.26 -4.90
C LEU A 314 -6.90 -1.99 -5.71
N SER A 315 -7.39 -2.97 -6.46
CA SER A 315 -8.72 -2.95 -7.08
C SER A 315 -9.65 -3.99 -6.46
N LEU A 316 -10.94 -3.68 -6.50
CA LEU A 316 -12.04 -4.57 -6.16
C LEU A 316 -12.87 -4.76 -7.42
N ASP A 317 -12.72 -5.91 -8.06
CA ASP A 317 -13.34 -6.21 -9.34
C ASP A 317 -14.50 -7.18 -9.16
N MET A 318 -15.62 -6.90 -9.82
CA MET A 318 -16.82 -7.73 -9.79
C MET A 318 -17.07 -8.33 -11.17
N THR A 319 -17.14 -9.65 -11.24
CA THR A 319 -17.38 -10.42 -12.47
C THR A 319 -18.70 -11.20 -12.36
N ASP A 320 -19.44 -11.24 -13.47
CA ASP A 320 -20.69 -12.00 -13.63
C ASP A 320 -20.46 -13.04 -14.75
N PRO A 321 -20.03 -14.28 -14.41
CA PRO A 321 -19.66 -15.31 -15.38
C PRO A 321 -20.76 -15.74 -16.37
N GLU A 322 -22.03 -15.36 -16.19
CA GLU A 322 -23.10 -15.67 -17.16
C GLU A 322 -23.33 -14.58 -18.21
N ASN A 323 -22.75 -13.39 -18.03
CA ASN A 323 -22.73 -12.36 -19.05
C ASN A 323 -21.39 -12.38 -19.80
N TYR A 324 -21.37 -12.99 -20.99
CA TYR A 324 -20.24 -12.98 -21.95
C TYR A 324 -19.98 -11.58 -22.58
N GLY A 325 -20.29 -10.50 -21.86
CA GLY A 325 -19.87 -9.16 -22.20
C GLY A 325 -18.72 -8.80 -21.29
N ASP A 326 -17.56 -8.52 -21.88
CA ASP A 326 -16.26 -8.16 -21.28
C ASP A 326 -16.28 -6.84 -20.47
N GLU A 327 -17.41 -6.50 -19.85
CA GLU A 327 -17.62 -5.25 -19.14
C GLU A 327 -17.41 -5.49 -17.64
N THR A 328 -16.25 -5.07 -17.14
CA THR A 328 -16.04 -4.81 -15.72
C THR A 328 -17.22 -4.01 -15.16
N LYS A 329 -17.98 -4.59 -14.23
CA LYS A 329 -19.12 -3.91 -13.61
C LYS A 329 -18.68 -3.22 -12.33
N THR A 330 -18.99 -1.94 -12.20
CA THR A 330 -18.72 -1.19 -10.96
C THR A 330 -19.64 -1.65 -9.83
N GLY A 331 -19.06 -2.19 -8.76
CA GLY A 331 -19.77 -2.48 -7.50
C GLY A 331 -19.81 -1.27 -6.55
N THR A 332 -20.63 -1.35 -5.50
CA THR A 332 -20.65 -0.33 -4.42
C THR A 332 -20.01 -0.90 -3.15
N LEU A 333 -18.88 -0.34 -2.73
CA LEU A 333 -18.29 -0.61 -1.42
C LEU A 333 -18.85 0.36 -0.37
N LYS A 334 -19.44 -0.17 0.70
CA LYS A 334 -19.89 0.63 1.84
C LYS A 334 -18.82 0.62 2.94
N ALA A 335 -18.01 1.66 3.00
CA ALA A 335 -16.94 1.83 3.99
C ALA A 335 -16.76 3.30 4.39
N ASN A 336 -16.19 3.54 5.57
CA ASN A 336 -15.65 4.86 5.91
C ASN A 336 -14.30 5.02 5.21
N LEU A 337 -14.20 5.98 4.30
CA LEU A 337 -12.98 6.23 3.54
C LEU A 337 -12.22 7.41 4.16
N VAL A 338 -10.93 7.20 4.42
CA VAL A 338 -9.97 8.26 4.69
C VAL A 338 -8.98 8.26 3.55
N MET A 339 -8.83 9.41 2.91
CA MET A 339 -7.99 9.62 1.74
C MET A 339 -6.81 10.49 2.11
N GLU A 340 -5.66 10.19 1.54
CA GLU A 340 -4.49 11.05 1.64
C GLU A 340 -4.53 12.09 0.52
N ASN A 341 -4.48 13.37 0.88
CA ASN A 341 -4.45 14.48 -0.07
C ASN A 341 -3.00 14.83 -0.42
N THR A 342 -2.48 14.18 -1.46
CA THR A 342 -1.07 14.32 -1.90
C THR A 342 -0.71 15.71 -2.41
N SER A 343 -1.69 16.61 -2.61
CA SER A 343 -1.44 18.01 -2.94
C SER A 343 -1.08 18.87 -1.72
N ARG A 344 -1.24 18.34 -0.50
CA ARG A 344 -1.06 19.08 0.76
C ARG A 344 -0.11 18.36 1.71
N PRO A 345 1.20 18.58 1.57
CA PRO A 345 2.17 18.13 2.54
C PRO A 345 1.97 18.83 3.88
N VAL A 346 1.99 18.09 4.96
CA VAL A 346 1.73 18.60 6.32
C VAL A 346 2.89 18.29 7.26
N PHE A 347 3.01 19.14 8.28
CA PHE A 347 3.92 18.99 9.40
C PHE A 347 3.12 18.50 10.62
N LEU A 348 3.51 17.33 11.12
CA LEU A 348 2.93 16.69 12.30
C LEU A 348 3.69 17.11 13.56
N PHE A 349 4.95 17.48 13.40
CA PHE A 349 5.87 17.81 14.49
C PHE A 349 6.28 19.27 14.48
N LYS A 350 6.63 19.78 15.67
CA LYS A 350 7.24 21.09 15.81
C LYS A 350 8.68 21.06 15.28
N ARG A 351 9.11 22.19 14.71
CA ARG A 351 10.41 22.32 14.05
C ARG A 351 11.16 23.52 14.63
N ASN A 352 12.48 23.39 14.73
CA ASN A 352 13.39 24.49 15.06
C ASN A 352 13.68 25.34 13.83
N TYR A 353 14.26 26.53 14.04
CA TYR A 353 14.75 27.36 12.95
C TYR A 353 15.69 26.55 12.05
N GLY A 354 15.43 26.54 10.74
CA GLY A 354 16.16 25.73 9.77
C GLY A 354 15.55 24.37 9.45
N GLY A 355 14.48 23.94 10.14
CA GLY A 355 13.71 22.73 9.78
C GLY A 355 14.05 21.47 10.56
N ASP A 356 14.92 21.51 11.57
CA ASP A 356 15.19 20.34 12.41
C ASP A 356 14.00 20.01 13.33
N LEU A 357 13.77 18.72 13.59
CA LEU A 357 12.74 18.29 14.54
C LEU A 357 13.00 18.86 15.93
N MET A 358 11.97 19.40 16.56
CA MET A 358 12.02 19.73 17.98
C MET A 358 11.71 18.48 18.80
N LEU A 359 12.65 18.08 19.65
CA LEU A 359 12.55 16.89 20.49
C LEU A 359 12.23 17.29 21.93
N SER A 360 11.40 16.48 22.58
CA SER A 360 11.11 16.59 24.00
C SER A 360 12.30 16.14 24.85
N ALA A 361 12.19 16.31 26.18
CA ALA A 361 13.23 15.87 27.12
C ALA A 361 13.54 14.36 27.03
N ASP A 362 12.57 13.56 26.59
CA ASP A 362 12.70 12.11 26.42
C ASP A 362 13.21 11.72 25.01
N GLY A 363 13.57 12.70 24.18
CA GLY A 363 14.09 12.49 22.82
C GLY A 363 13.03 12.24 21.76
N ASN A 364 11.73 12.31 22.09
CA ASN A 364 10.65 12.10 21.13
C ASN A 364 10.28 13.41 20.40
N PRO A 365 9.96 13.39 19.10
CA PRO A 365 9.46 14.57 18.39
C PRO A 365 8.19 15.16 19.02
N GLU A 366 8.19 16.47 19.25
CA GLU A 366 7.02 17.17 19.80
C GLU A 366 5.95 17.38 18.74
N ARG A 367 4.68 17.11 19.05
CA ARG A 367 3.54 17.31 18.15
C ARG A 367 3.25 18.78 17.92
N PHE A 368 2.87 19.14 16.70
CA PHE A 368 2.38 20.48 16.39
C PHE A 368 1.06 20.75 17.12
N THR A 369 0.93 21.95 17.69
CA THR A 369 -0.28 22.39 18.38
C THR A 369 -0.74 23.75 17.87
N TYR A 370 -2.05 23.88 17.72
CA TYR A 370 -2.74 25.14 17.46
C TYR A 370 -3.20 25.75 18.79
N LYS A 371 -3.14 27.07 18.90
CA LYS A 371 -3.75 27.78 20.02
C LYS A 371 -5.13 28.27 19.64
N ASN A 372 -6.14 27.93 20.44
CA ASN A 372 -7.47 28.49 20.27
C ASN A 372 -7.57 29.91 20.87
N ASN A 373 -8.76 30.52 20.80
CA ASN A 373 -9.01 31.87 21.31
C ASN A 373 -8.79 32.02 22.83
N ASN A 374 -8.82 30.91 23.58
CA ASN A 374 -8.58 30.87 25.02
C ASN A 374 -7.12 30.53 25.37
N ASN A 375 -6.23 30.47 24.36
CA ASN A 375 -4.83 30.09 24.49
C ASN A 375 -4.64 28.62 24.98
N GLU A 376 -5.62 27.76 24.72
CA GLU A 376 -5.53 26.31 24.93
C GLU A 376 -4.94 25.66 23.68
N GLU A 377 -4.11 24.63 23.88
CA GLU A 377 -3.42 23.93 22.79
C GLU A 377 -4.21 22.74 22.28
N ILE A 378 -4.26 22.61 20.95
CA ILE A 378 -4.98 21.56 20.23
C ILE A 378 -4.00 20.92 19.25
N GLU A 379 -3.77 19.61 19.37
CA GLU A 379 -2.94 18.90 18.41
C GLU A 379 -3.60 18.84 17.03
N GLY A 380 -2.84 19.06 15.97
CA GLY A 380 -3.36 18.91 14.62
C GLY A 380 -2.24 19.04 13.61
N ASP A 381 -2.54 18.69 12.37
CA ASP A 381 -1.54 18.75 11.32
C ASP A 381 -1.46 20.17 10.75
N PHE A 382 -0.24 20.65 10.52
CA PHE A 382 0.02 21.98 10.01
C PHE A 382 0.31 21.96 8.52
N TYR A 383 -0.39 22.81 7.75
CA TYR A 383 -0.14 23.01 6.33
C TYR A 383 0.41 24.41 6.10
N LEU A 384 1.56 24.48 5.44
CA LEU A 384 2.17 25.73 5.01
C LEU A 384 1.48 26.19 3.72
N ASP A 385 0.80 27.33 3.77
CA ASP A 385 0.11 27.91 2.62
C ASP A 385 0.65 29.31 2.28
N ASP A 386 0.17 29.88 1.17
CA ASP A 386 0.61 31.20 0.71
C ASP A 386 0.33 32.32 1.72
N ASN A 387 -0.68 32.15 2.59
CA ASN A 387 -1.03 33.13 3.61
C ASN A 387 -0.18 32.93 4.88
N THR A 388 0.07 31.69 5.30
CA THR A 388 0.76 31.35 6.54
C THR A 388 2.28 31.38 6.41
N SER A 389 2.82 31.12 5.22
CA SER A 389 4.27 31.00 5.00
C SER A 389 5.09 32.25 5.34
N TYR A 390 4.51 33.45 5.17
CA TYR A 390 5.15 34.74 5.41
C TYR A 390 4.70 35.42 6.72
N HIS A 391 3.85 34.75 7.51
CA HIS A 391 3.50 35.27 8.82
C HIS A 391 4.68 35.16 9.80
N ALA A 392 4.82 36.16 10.67
CA ALA A 392 5.80 36.09 11.75
C ALA A 392 5.47 34.90 12.65
N TRP A 393 6.46 34.03 12.88
CA TRP A 393 6.27 32.86 13.73
C TRP A 393 6.08 33.31 15.19
N ASN A 394 4.87 33.18 15.74
CA ASN A 394 4.54 33.68 17.07
C ASN A 394 4.51 32.58 18.15
N GLY A 395 5.33 31.53 18.03
CA GLY A 395 5.38 30.34 18.90
C GLY A 395 5.51 30.58 20.43
N SER A 396 5.47 31.83 20.88
CA SER A 396 5.50 32.37 22.24
C SER A 396 6.89 32.82 22.72
N SER A 397 7.66 33.48 21.83
CA SER A 397 8.98 34.17 21.98
C SER A 397 10.19 33.34 21.44
N MET A 398 11.25 33.88 20.83
CA MET A 398 11.90 35.20 20.86
C MET A 398 12.59 35.59 19.52
N ALA A 399 12.71 36.92 19.31
CA ALA A 399 13.70 37.69 18.53
C ALA A 399 13.77 37.57 16.99
N GLY A 400 13.06 38.44 16.26
CA GLY A 400 13.48 38.81 14.89
C GLY A 400 12.38 39.03 13.87
N PHE A 401 12.80 39.07 12.60
CA PHE A 401 12.00 39.19 11.37
C PHE A 401 11.62 37.80 10.78
N ASP A 402 11.80 36.73 11.55
CA ASP A 402 11.67 35.34 11.08
C ASP A 402 10.21 34.97 10.77
N ILE A 403 10.01 34.17 9.74
CA ILE A 403 8.70 33.75 9.23
C ILE A 403 8.48 32.25 9.40
N ILE A 404 7.24 31.80 9.33
CA ILE A 404 6.88 30.38 9.53
C ILE A 404 7.70 29.44 8.63
N SER A 405 7.93 29.84 7.37
CA SER A 405 8.70 29.03 6.43
C SER A 405 10.19 28.85 6.78
N ASP A 406 10.76 29.68 7.66
CA ASP A 406 12.13 29.49 8.17
C ASP A 406 12.21 28.31 9.15
N TYR A 407 11.10 27.99 9.82
CA TYR A 407 10.98 26.86 10.75
C TYR A 407 10.42 25.62 10.08
N TYR A 408 9.55 25.80 9.09
CA TYR A 408 8.88 24.71 8.37
C TYR A 408 9.20 24.76 6.87
N PRO A 409 10.44 24.47 6.45
CA PRO A 409 10.77 24.39 5.04
C PRO A 409 9.91 23.34 4.34
N SER A 410 9.47 23.62 3.12
CA SER A 410 8.60 22.72 2.36
C SER A 410 9.21 21.33 2.09
N SER A 411 10.54 21.19 2.17
CA SER A 411 11.26 19.92 2.02
C SER A 411 11.13 18.99 3.23
N THR A 412 10.79 19.52 4.41
CA THR A 412 10.82 18.77 5.68
C THR A 412 9.43 18.34 6.16
N TYR A 413 8.47 18.18 5.25
CA TYR A 413 7.11 17.73 5.60
C TYR A 413 7.12 16.28 6.10
N ASP A 414 6.17 15.95 6.98
CA ASP A 414 6.14 14.66 7.67
C ASP A 414 5.22 13.65 6.98
N ALA A 415 4.08 14.14 6.50
CA ALA A 415 3.04 13.34 5.86
C ALA A 415 2.20 14.20 4.90
N PHE A 416 1.11 13.67 4.38
CA PHE A 416 0.09 14.43 3.66
C PHE A 416 -1.20 14.53 4.48
N GLU A 417 -1.98 15.58 4.24
CA GLU A 417 -3.29 15.81 4.89
C GLU A 417 -4.20 14.60 4.67
N LEU A 418 -4.77 14.03 5.75
CA LEU A 418 -5.85 13.05 5.63
C LEU A 418 -7.21 13.75 5.64
N VAL A 419 -8.09 13.33 4.71
CA VAL A 419 -9.45 13.86 4.54
C VAL A 419 -10.48 12.76 4.34
N THR A 420 -11.73 13.00 4.72
CA THR A 420 -12.87 12.14 4.34
C THR A 420 -13.61 12.70 3.12
N PRO A 421 -14.35 11.87 2.37
CA PRO A 421 -15.26 12.36 1.33
C PRO A 421 -16.24 13.40 1.90
N SER A 422 -16.41 14.50 1.18
CA SER A 422 -17.31 15.57 1.60
C SER A 422 -18.77 15.23 1.33
N VAL A 423 -19.66 15.61 2.25
CA VAL A 423 -21.11 15.64 2.04
C VAL A 423 -21.56 17.08 1.84
N SER A 424 -22.53 17.31 0.95
CA SER A 424 -23.06 18.64 0.66
C SER A 424 -24.57 18.69 0.84
N GLU A 425 -25.07 19.79 1.40
CA GLU A 425 -26.50 20.06 1.54
C GLU A 425 -26.83 21.50 1.14
N TYR A 426 -28.00 21.70 0.53
CA TYR A 426 -28.51 23.03 0.21
C TYR A 426 -29.23 23.60 1.44
N SER A 427 -28.99 24.87 1.76
CA SER A 427 -29.57 25.51 2.94
C SER A 427 -29.82 27.00 2.71
N GLY A 428 -30.92 27.54 3.24
CA GLY A 428 -31.19 28.99 3.29
C GLY A 428 -31.84 29.33 4.64
N TYR A 429 -31.97 30.62 4.97
CA TYR A 429 -32.55 31.02 6.25
C TYR A 429 -34.08 30.86 6.29
N GLU A 430 -34.58 30.19 7.33
CA GLU A 430 -35.99 29.88 7.52
C GLU A 430 -36.79 31.06 8.13
N LEU A 431 -36.13 31.88 8.94
CA LEU A 431 -36.74 32.92 9.76
C LEU A 431 -36.45 34.32 9.21
N LEU A 432 -37.20 35.31 9.72
CA LEU A 432 -37.15 36.70 9.28
C LEU A 432 -35.75 37.30 9.39
N SER A 433 -35.36 38.02 8.34
CA SER A 433 -34.10 38.78 8.31
C SER A 433 -34.10 39.87 9.39
N ALA A 434 -32.96 40.15 10.00
CA ALA A 434 -32.83 41.20 11.00
C ALA A 434 -32.11 42.43 10.44
N ASP A 435 -32.77 43.60 10.46
CA ASP A 435 -32.14 44.87 10.09
C ASP A 435 -31.34 45.44 11.28
N ILE A 436 -30.05 45.65 11.06
CA ILE A 436 -29.10 46.18 12.04
C ILE A 436 -28.50 47.52 11.61
N THR A 437 -29.07 48.18 10.61
CA THR A 437 -28.54 49.43 10.01
C THR A 437 -28.22 50.51 11.05
N ASP A 438 -29.10 50.68 12.05
CA ASP A 438 -28.94 51.69 13.10
C ASP A 438 -28.16 51.19 14.34
N LYS A 439 -27.68 49.94 14.34
CA LYS A 439 -26.96 49.35 15.48
C LYS A 439 -25.45 49.51 15.31
N LYS A 440 -24.86 50.44 16.08
CA LYS A 440 -23.42 50.76 16.03
C LYS A 440 -22.51 49.67 16.63
N ASP A 441 -22.99 48.95 17.65
CA ASP A 441 -22.21 47.95 18.39
C ASP A 441 -22.85 46.55 18.28
N TYR A 442 -23.27 46.18 17.07
CA TYR A 442 -23.84 44.86 16.86
C TYR A 442 -22.78 43.76 17.05
N VAL A 443 -23.06 42.83 17.96
CA VAL A 443 -22.28 41.61 18.19
C VAL A 443 -23.20 40.42 17.95
N ALA A 444 -22.75 39.46 17.14
CA ALA A 444 -23.49 38.23 16.92
C ALA A 444 -23.57 37.44 18.24
N ALA A 445 -24.78 37.06 18.62
CA ALA A 445 -25.03 36.15 19.74
C ALA A 445 -25.43 34.78 19.17
N TYR A 446 -24.64 33.76 19.47
CA TYR A 446 -24.87 32.38 19.02
C TYR A 446 -25.68 31.57 20.03
N ASP A 447 -26.68 32.24 20.63
CA ASP A 447 -27.66 31.68 21.59
C ASP A 447 -29.03 31.51 20.89
N ASP A 448 -29.72 30.42 21.19
CA ASP A 448 -31.08 30.12 20.69
C ASP A 448 -32.12 31.19 21.08
N SER A 449 -31.87 31.95 22.14
CA SER A 449 -32.72 33.09 22.52
C SER A 449 -32.59 34.29 21.56
N SER A 450 -31.51 34.34 20.77
CA SER A 450 -31.25 35.41 19.81
C SER A 450 -31.79 35.06 18.42
N ILE A 451 -32.98 35.58 18.11
CA ILE A 451 -33.61 35.55 16.78
C ILE A 451 -32.71 36.12 15.66
N ASN A 452 -31.74 36.95 15.99
CA ASN A 452 -30.99 37.73 15.01
C ASN A 452 -29.74 37.02 14.45
N SER A 453 -29.14 36.09 15.20
CA SER A 453 -27.82 35.54 14.85
C SER A 453 -27.65 34.05 15.16
N GLY A 454 -28.50 33.49 16.02
CA GLY A 454 -28.26 32.15 16.55
C GLY A 454 -28.73 31.03 15.62
N MET A 455 -29.81 31.18 14.88
CA MET A 455 -30.67 30.01 14.63
C MET A 455 -30.27 29.11 13.45
N HIS A 456 -29.39 29.56 12.54
CA HIS A 456 -28.95 28.75 11.40
C HIS A 456 -27.73 27.89 11.77
N ARG A 457 -28.02 26.74 12.39
CA ARG A 457 -27.01 25.82 12.93
C ARG A 457 -27.12 24.43 12.35
N PHE A 458 -26.00 23.72 12.36
CA PHE A 458 -25.92 22.35 11.87
C PHE A 458 -25.26 21.45 12.92
N ALA A 459 -25.66 20.20 12.93
CA ALA A 459 -24.96 19.17 13.69
C ALA A 459 -23.47 19.10 13.30
N VAL A 460 -22.60 19.00 14.31
CA VAL A 460 -21.18 18.67 14.12
C VAL A 460 -21.07 17.17 13.85
N GLN A 461 -20.46 16.82 12.73
CA GLN A 461 -20.22 15.44 12.33
C GLN A 461 -19.13 14.79 13.18
N THR A 462 -19.18 13.46 13.31
CA THR A 462 -18.10 12.68 13.94
C THR A 462 -17.02 12.34 12.91
N CYS A 463 -15.78 12.29 13.38
CA CYS A 463 -14.62 12.08 12.51
C CYS A 463 -13.76 10.91 13.00
N PRO A 464 -13.12 10.16 12.09
CA PRO A 464 -12.31 9.01 12.45
C PRO A 464 -10.96 9.41 13.05
N VAL A 465 -10.34 8.46 13.73
CA VAL A 465 -8.96 8.52 14.22
C VAL A 465 -8.15 7.44 13.55
N ILE A 466 -6.96 7.77 13.06
CA ILE A 466 -6.10 6.86 12.29
C ILE A 466 -4.73 6.79 12.97
N GLU A 467 -4.17 5.57 13.09
CA GLU A 467 -2.78 5.38 13.49
C GLU A 467 -1.90 5.21 12.25
N GLN A 468 -0.76 5.89 12.21
CA GLN A 468 0.18 5.83 11.09
C GLN A 468 1.63 5.78 11.59
N GLU A 469 2.49 5.02 10.91
CA GLU A 469 3.94 5.10 11.10
C GLU A 469 4.50 6.22 10.22
N ILE A 470 5.18 7.18 10.83
CA ILE A 470 5.77 8.35 10.18
C ILE A 470 7.28 8.23 10.17
N ILE A 471 7.89 8.41 9.01
CA ILE A 471 9.35 8.45 8.85
C ILE A 471 9.85 9.82 9.32
N LEU A 472 10.82 9.84 10.23
CA LEU A 472 11.41 11.08 10.71
C LEU A 472 12.38 11.66 9.69
N ARG A 473 12.39 13.00 9.57
CA ARG A 473 13.21 13.72 8.59
C ARG A 473 14.02 14.85 9.22
N ASP A 474 15.24 15.01 8.76
CA ASP A 474 16.15 16.09 9.16
C ASP A 474 15.76 17.44 8.51
N ALA A 475 16.54 18.49 8.79
CA ALA A 475 16.39 19.82 8.18
C ALA A 475 16.51 19.86 6.64
N ASN A 476 17.15 18.87 6.01
CA ASN A 476 17.25 18.79 4.55
C ASN A 476 16.06 18.06 3.92
N GLY A 477 15.21 17.43 4.74
CA GLY A 477 14.11 16.58 4.30
C GLY A 477 14.53 15.13 4.07
N ASP A 478 15.76 14.78 4.40
CA ASP A 478 16.28 13.42 4.29
C ASP A 478 15.81 12.58 5.47
N ALA A 479 15.59 11.28 5.24
CA ALA A 479 15.16 10.37 6.30
C ALA A 479 16.28 10.21 7.34
N ILE A 480 15.94 10.38 8.61
CA ILE A 480 16.85 10.10 9.72
C ILE A 480 17.04 8.59 9.79
N LEU A 481 18.28 8.15 10.00
CA LEU A 481 18.63 6.73 10.10
C LEU A 481 18.89 6.35 11.55
N ASP A 482 18.41 5.18 11.95
CA ASP A 482 18.71 4.57 13.24
C ASP A 482 20.15 4.02 13.31
N GLU A 483 20.55 3.49 14.47
CA GLU A 483 21.89 2.92 14.69
C GLU A 483 22.22 1.76 13.74
N ASP A 484 21.21 1.08 13.20
CA ASP A 484 21.34 -0.04 12.27
C ASP A 484 21.30 0.41 10.79
N GLY A 485 21.13 1.71 10.53
CA GLY A 485 21.06 2.30 9.20
C GLY A 485 19.69 2.18 8.52
N ASN A 486 18.64 1.80 9.25
CA ASN A 486 17.26 1.81 8.75
C ASN A 486 16.62 3.19 8.96
N LYS A 487 15.55 3.50 8.22
CA LYS A 487 14.81 4.76 8.39
C LYS A 487 14.12 4.76 9.75
N GLU A 488 14.43 5.76 10.57
CA GLU A 488 13.79 5.96 11.86
C GLU A 488 12.31 6.32 11.67
N LYS A 489 11.44 5.68 12.46
CA LYS A 489 10.00 5.85 12.38
C LYS A 489 9.41 6.06 13.76
N THR A 490 8.31 6.80 13.81
CA THR A 490 7.49 6.94 15.02
C THR A 490 6.02 6.67 14.71
N LYS A 491 5.32 6.02 15.64
CA LYS A 491 3.90 5.75 15.52
C LYS A 491 3.11 6.95 16.03
N VAL A 492 2.21 7.46 15.18
CA VAL A 492 1.42 8.66 15.46
C VAL A 492 -0.06 8.36 15.33
N THR A 493 -0.84 8.76 16.34
CA THR A 493 -2.29 8.82 16.24
C THR A 493 -2.70 10.18 15.68
N ARG A 494 -3.37 10.18 14.53
CA ARG A 494 -3.86 11.36 13.81
C ARG A 494 -5.38 11.40 13.92
N ALA A 495 -5.90 12.33 14.71
CA ALA A 495 -7.33 12.58 14.79
C ALA A 495 -7.77 13.50 13.63
N LEU A 496 -8.89 13.19 12.99
CA LEU A 496 -9.49 14.10 12.02
C LEU A 496 -10.50 15.00 12.74
N TYR A 497 -10.47 16.28 12.39
CA TYR A 497 -11.36 17.32 12.88
C TYR A 497 -12.54 17.55 11.95
N PRO A 498 -13.74 17.80 12.48
CA PRO A 498 -14.89 18.26 11.70
C PRO A 498 -14.56 19.56 10.97
N ARG A 499 -14.90 19.64 9.68
CA ARG A 499 -14.76 20.82 8.84
C ARG A 499 -16.09 21.20 8.20
N LEU A 500 -16.32 22.49 8.01
CA LEU A 500 -17.46 23.01 7.28
C LEU A 500 -17.03 24.23 6.45
N SER A 501 -17.51 24.28 5.21
CA SER A 501 -17.46 25.47 4.37
C SER A 501 -18.86 25.79 3.84
N ALA A 502 -19.15 27.08 3.66
CA ALA A 502 -20.41 27.57 3.12
C ALA A 502 -20.14 28.38 1.84
N SER A 503 -20.69 27.92 0.72
CA SER A 503 -20.59 28.63 -0.57
C SER A 503 -21.95 29.21 -0.95
N ILE A 504 -22.00 30.48 -1.34
CA ILE A 504 -23.26 31.13 -1.76
C ILE A 504 -23.80 30.41 -3.01
N SER A 505 -25.05 29.94 -2.93
CA SER A 505 -25.78 29.34 -4.06
C SER A 505 -26.62 30.37 -4.81
N SER A 506 -27.44 31.14 -4.09
CA SER A 506 -28.30 32.18 -4.64
C SER A 506 -28.30 33.38 -3.71
N VAL A 507 -28.32 34.59 -4.27
CA VAL A 507 -28.34 35.82 -3.49
C VAL A 507 -29.10 36.92 -4.24
N SER A 508 -29.91 37.70 -3.52
CA SER A 508 -30.49 38.94 -4.06
C SER A 508 -30.58 40.04 -3.00
N ALA A 509 -30.24 41.28 -3.40
CA ALA A 509 -30.51 42.49 -2.62
C ALA A 509 -31.98 42.88 -2.78
N TYR A 510 -32.84 42.04 -2.21
CA TYR A 510 -34.28 42.07 -2.38
C TYR A 510 -34.93 42.16 -1.01
N ASN A 511 -35.78 43.16 -0.82
CA ASN A 511 -36.57 43.25 0.41
C ASN A 511 -37.83 42.40 0.24
N ASP A 512 -37.82 41.19 0.79
CA ASP A 512 -38.96 40.27 0.65
C ASP A 512 -40.20 40.70 1.45
N GLY A 513 -40.13 41.79 2.22
CA GLY A 513 -41.24 42.33 3.00
C GLY A 513 -41.67 41.44 4.16
N GLY A 514 -40.79 40.55 4.63
CA GLY A 514 -41.02 39.69 5.78
C GLY A 514 -41.64 38.33 5.44
N ILE A 515 -41.27 37.75 4.31
CA ILE A 515 -41.70 36.41 3.89
C ILE A 515 -40.72 35.38 4.46
N SER A 516 -41.23 34.38 5.19
CA SER A 516 -40.37 33.30 5.72
C SER A 516 -39.91 32.31 4.65
N GLY A 517 -38.64 31.89 4.75
CA GLY A 517 -38.08 30.79 3.96
C GLY A 517 -38.05 31.02 2.45
N SER A 518 -37.75 32.23 1.99
CA SER A 518 -37.73 32.57 0.55
C SER A 518 -36.79 31.66 -0.24
N TYR A 519 -35.55 31.43 0.22
CA TYR A 519 -34.53 30.66 -0.51
C TYR A 519 -34.23 29.27 0.08
N VAL A 520 -35.12 28.70 0.91
CA VAL A 520 -34.90 27.38 1.56
C VAL A 520 -35.06 26.18 0.63
N LYS A 521 -35.63 26.38 -0.57
CA LYS A 521 -35.79 25.35 -1.60
C LYS A 521 -35.14 25.77 -2.91
N GLN A 522 -34.21 24.94 -3.38
CA GLN A 522 -33.41 25.23 -4.57
C GLN A 522 -34.26 25.38 -5.85
N ASN A 523 -35.34 24.61 -5.99
CA ASN A 523 -36.22 24.66 -7.17
C ASN A 523 -37.27 25.78 -7.14
N GLU A 524 -37.46 26.47 -6.01
CA GLU A 524 -38.47 27.53 -5.84
C GLU A 524 -37.87 28.94 -5.76
N THR A 525 -36.53 29.07 -5.72
CA THR A 525 -35.82 30.34 -5.45
C THR A 525 -36.30 31.50 -6.34
N ARG A 526 -36.48 31.28 -7.64
CA ARG A 526 -36.97 32.31 -8.58
C ARG A 526 -38.49 32.56 -8.46
N ALA A 527 -39.27 31.51 -8.19
CA ALA A 527 -40.73 31.61 -8.10
C ALA A 527 -41.20 32.32 -6.83
N LYS A 528 -40.33 32.41 -5.81
CA LYS A 528 -40.54 33.11 -4.55
C LYS A 528 -40.24 34.61 -4.62
N LEU A 529 -39.65 35.08 -5.71
CA LEU A 529 -39.49 36.51 -5.96
C LEU A 529 -40.82 37.09 -6.45
N ASP A 530 -41.24 38.20 -5.84
CA ASP A 530 -42.44 38.93 -6.21
C ASP A 530 -42.05 39.96 -7.27
N ASP A 531 -42.56 39.79 -8.49
CA ASP A 531 -42.26 40.67 -9.63
C ASP A 531 -42.73 42.12 -9.39
N SER A 532 -43.58 42.37 -8.39
CA SER A 532 -43.96 43.73 -7.98
C SER A 532 -42.92 44.43 -7.11
N LYS A 533 -41.92 43.69 -6.60
CA LYS A 533 -40.87 44.21 -5.73
C LYS A 533 -39.55 44.33 -6.49
N LYS A 534 -38.82 45.40 -6.18
CA LYS A 534 -37.57 45.73 -6.85
C LYS A 534 -36.39 44.99 -6.20
N VAL A 535 -35.52 44.42 -7.03
CA VAL A 535 -34.17 44.01 -6.65
C VAL A 535 -33.27 45.23 -6.84
N ASP A 536 -32.50 45.59 -5.82
CA ASP A 536 -31.65 46.78 -5.85
C ASP A 536 -30.15 46.43 -5.76
N LEU A 537 -29.31 47.39 -5.38
CA LEU A 537 -27.87 47.24 -5.36
C LEU A 537 -27.38 46.41 -4.15
N LEU A 538 -26.58 45.38 -4.44
CA LEU A 538 -25.89 44.57 -3.44
C LEU A 538 -24.59 45.27 -3.03
N GLY A 539 -24.48 45.64 -1.75
CA GLY A 539 -23.27 46.22 -1.16
C GLY A 539 -22.20 45.18 -0.78
N GLY A 540 -22.59 43.90 -0.68
CA GLY A 540 -21.70 42.78 -0.40
C GLY A 540 -22.33 41.79 0.58
N VAL A 541 -21.70 40.62 0.72
CA VAL A 541 -22.10 39.60 1.69
C VAL A 541 -20.86 39.13 2.43
N THR A 542 -20.94 39.07 3.76
CA THR A 542 -19.99 38.35 4.59
C THR A 542 -20.67 37.12 5.14
N VAL A 543 -20.08 35.94 4.95
CA VAL A 543 -20.54 34.67 5.52
C VAL A 543 -19.49 34.21 6.52
N GLN A 544 -19.91 33.85 7.73
CA GLN A 544 -19.04 33.34 8.77
C GLN A 544 -19.49 31.94 9.18
N VAL A 545 -18.51 31.04 9.30
CA VAL A 545 -18.67 29.67 9.77
C VAL A 545 -17.85 29.51 11.03
N GLU A 546 -18.46 28.99 12.10
CA GLU A 546 -17.79 28.78 13.38
C GLU A 546 -18.43 27.64 14.18
N LEU A 547 -17.71 27.18 15.20
CA LEU A 547 -18.21 26.23 16.21
C LEU A 547 -18.69 27.03 17.42
N ALA A 548 -19.95 26.85 17.77
CA ALA A 548 -20.58 27.50 18.93
C ALA A 548 -21.01 26.45 19.95
N GLU A 549 -20.98 26.80 21.24
CA GLU A 549 -21.60 25.97 22.27
C GLU A 549 -23.11 25.89 22.03
N MET A 550 -23.65 24.69 22.23
CA MET A 550 -25.07 24.41 22.10
C MET A 550 -25.81 24.93 23.33
N ASP A 551 -26.24 26.19 23.27
CA ASP A 551 -27.18 26.76 24.24
C ASP A 551 -28.62 26.56 23.71
N VAL A 552 -29.29 25.48 24.17
CA VAL A 552 -30.64 25.13 23.70
C VAL A 552 -31.73 25.75 24.56
N SER A 553 -32.69 26.39 23.89
CA SER A 553 -34.10 26.31 24.28
C SER A 553 -34.73 25.22 23.40
N SER A 554 -35.35 24.20 24.00
CA SER A 554 -35.93 23.06 23.25
C SER A 554 -36.72 23.54 22.03
N GLY A 555 -36.26 23.19 20.82
CA GLY A 555 -37.03 23.41 19.59
C GLY A 555 -38.38 22.67 19.64
N ALA A 556 -39.20 22.80 18.59
CA ALA A 556 -40.48 22.07 18.52
C ALA A 556 -40.31 20.53 18.58
N ARG A 557 -39.09 20.03 18.35
CA ARG A 557 -38.72 18.61 18.41
C ARG A 557 -37.38 18.44 19.13
N VAL A 558 -37.15 17.27 19.72
CA VAL A 558 -35.97 16.95 20.54
C VAL A 558 -34.67 16.92 19.72
N ASP A 559 -34.78 16.64 18.43
CA ASP A 559 -33.68 16.49 17.47
C ASP A 559 -33.55 17.68 16.49
N HIS A 560 -34.23 18.79 16.77
CA HIS A 560 -34.20 19.98 15.93
C HIS A 560 -34.01 21.25 16.75
N ASN A 561 -33.28 22.21 16.19
CA ASN A 561 -33.23 23.55 16.76
C ASN A 561 -34.49 24.37 16.39
N VAL A 562 -34.56 25.60 16.88
CA VAL A 562 -35.67 26.54 16.61
C VAL A 562 -35.88 26.85 15.12
N ALA A 563 -34.84 26.79 14.29
CA ALA A 563 -34.92 26.95 12.83
C ALA A 563 -35.28 25.65 12.08
N GLN A 564 -35.70 24.60 12.80
CA GLN A 564 -36.01 23.29 12.23
C GLN A 564 -34.80 22.63 11.53
N LYS A 565 -33.57 22.95 11.94
CA LYS A 565 -32.37 22.23 11.51
C LYS A 565 -32.14 21.04 12.41
N TYR A 566 -31.74 19.92 11.82
CA TYR A 566 -31.38 18.71 12.55
C TYR A 566 -30.12 18.93 13.38
N ILE A 567 -30.18 18.54 14.66
CA ILE A 567 -29.08 18.60 15.62
C ILE A 567 -29.00 17.28 16.39
N PHE A 568 -27.81 16.89 16.82
CA PHE A 568 -27.67 15.71 17.67
C PHE A 568 -28.06 16.05 19.11
N PRO A 569 -29.02 15.32 19.72
CA PRO A 569 -29.36 15.52 21.12
C PRO A 569 -28.13 15.32 22.03
N GLY A 570 -27.87 16.26 22.93
CA GLY A 570 -26.77 16.18 23.89
C GLY A 570 -25.38 16.54 23.33
N SER A 571 -25.28 17.02 22.09
CA SER A 571 -24.03 17.58 21.57
C SER A 571 -23.66 18.87 22.31
N LYS A 572 -22.38 19.04 22.68
CA LYS A 572 -21.90 20.29 23.30
C LYS A 572 -21.74 21.41 22.29
N TYR A 573 -21.40 21.08 21.04
CA TYR A 573 -21.08 22.05 20.00
C TYR A 573 -21.93 21.86 18.75
N VAL A 574 -22.18 22.96 18.05
CA VAL A 574 -22.92 23.06 16.80
C VAL A 574 -22.16 23.95 15.83
N TRP A 575 -22.27 23.67 14.53
CA TRP A 575 -21.81 24.60 13.51
C TRP A 575 -22.79 25.76 13.39
N ALA A 576 -22.34 27.01 13.50
CA ALA A 576 -23.14 28.19 13.19
C ALA A 576 -22.69 28.76 11.85
N VAL A 577 -23.66 29.03 10.96
CA VAL A 577 -23.41 29.69 9.67
C VAL A 577 -24.25 30.96 9.60
N THR A 578 -23.58 32.10 9.77
CA THR A 578 -24.22 33.41 9.81
C THR A 578 -23.78 34.26 8.64
N ALA A 579 -24.61 35.24 8.28
CA ALA A 579 -24.23 36.19 7.25
C ALA A 579 -24.73 37.59 7.52
N THR A 580 -23.96 38.55 7.03
CA THR A 580 -24.37 39.95 6.92
C THR A 580 -24.39 40.35 5.44
N MET A 581 -25.47 41.01 5.03
CA MET A 581 -25.65 41.52 3.67
C MET A 581 -25.82 43.03 3.72
N GLY A 582 -24.97 43.73 2.98
CA GLY A 582 -25.17 45.14 2.68
C GLY A 582 -26.11 45.27 1.49
N MET A 583 -27.14 46.10 1.62
CA MET A 583 -28.05 46.44 0.53
C MET A 583 -28.16 47.96 0.40
N TYR A 584 -28.49 48.44 -0.79
CA TYR A 584 -28.73 49.87 -1.02
C TYR A 584 -30.01 50.04 -1.84
N ASP A 585 -30.94 50.83 -1.31
CA ASP A 585 -32.15 51.23 -2.01
C ASP A 585 -31.88 52.51 -2.80
N SER A 586 -31.91 52.40 -4.12
CA SER A 586 -31.64 53.49 -5.05
C SER A 586 -32.77 54.51 -5.16
N GLU A 587 -33.98 54.20 -4.71
CA GLU A 587 -35.10 55.15 -4.69
C GLU A 587 -35.08 56.07 -3.48
N THR A 588 -34.81 55.51 -2.30
CA THR A 588 -34.73 56.28 -1.05
C THR A 588 -33.33 56.82 -0.77
N GLY A 589 -32.29 56.23 -1.39
CA GLY A 589 -30.89 56.53 -1.11
C GLY A 589 -30.39 55.95 0.22
N ALA A 590 -31.14 55.03 0.84
CA ALA A 590 -30.80 54.42 2.11
C ALA A 590 -29.96 53.14 1.92
N GLY A 591 -28.91 53.01 2.74
CA GLY A 591 -28.17 51.75 2.88
C GLY A 591 -28.73 50.92 4.02
N PHE A 592 -28.75 49.60 3.86
CA PHE A 592 -29.22 48.64 4.85
C PHE A 592 -28.14 47.62 5.18
N SER A 593 -28.06 47.22 6.45
CA SER A 593 -27.24 46.10 6.92
C SER A 593 -28.15 45.03 7.49
N ILE A 594 -28.23 43.89 6.80
CA ILE A 594 -29.15 42.80 7.12
C ILE A 594 -28.37 41.60 7.63
N VAL A 595 -28.76 41.05 8.78
CA VAL A 595 -28.22 39.80 9.32
C VAL A 595 -29.14 38.64 8.97
N ASN A 596 -28.54 37.50 8.63
CA ASN A 596 -29.20 36.25 8.24
C ASN A 596 -30.31 36.48 7.19
N PRO A 597 -29.97 37.04 6.01
CA PRO A 597 -30.95 37.44 5.02
C PRO A 597 -31.69 36.24 4.44
N GLN A 598 -33.01 36.33 4.27
CA GLN A 598 -33.82 35.23 3.69
C GLN A 598 -33.62 35.04 2.19
N THR A 599 -33.01 36.03 1.56
CA THR A 599 -32.69 36.10 0.13
C THR A 599 -31.26 35.66 -0.17
N ILE A 600 -30.66 34.87 0.72
CA ILE A 600 -29.43 34.14 0.47
C ILE A 600 -29.59 32.66 0.80
N SER A 601 -28.95 31.82 0.00
CA SER A 601 -28.79 30.39 0.24
C SER A 601 -27.38 29.93 -0.03
N TYR A 602 -27.07 28.75 0.49
CA TYR A 602 -25.74 28.16 0.53
C TYR A 602 -25.76 26.71 0.08
N VAL A 603 -24.63 26.30 -0.50
CA VAL A 603 -24.19 24.91 -0.47
C VAL A 603 -23.27 24.78 0.75
N ILE A 604 -23.71 24.00 1.72
CA ILE A 604 -22.95 23.67 2.93
C ILE A 604 -22.21 22.38 2.66
N THR A 605 -20.87 22.42 2.75
CA THR A 605 -20.00 21.27 2.51
C THR A 605 -19.30 20.88 3.80
N LYS A 606 -19.47 19.63 4.23
CA LYS A 606 -18.90 19.08 5.47
C LYS A 606 -17.98 17.91 5.15
N TRP A 607 -16.83 17.85 5.81
CA TRP A 607 -15.87 16.74 5.72
C TRP A 607 -15.07 16.67 7.02
N CYS A 608 -14.16 15.71 7.13
CA CYS A 608 -13.20 15.62 8.21
C CYS A 608 -11.80 15.82 7.66
N SER A 609 -10.93 16.51 8.39
CA SER A 609 -9.52 16.72 8.01
C SER A 609 -8.62 16.68 9.23
N THR A 610 -7.40 16.18 9.07
CA THR A 610 -6.34 16.26 10.09
C THR A 610 -5.92 17.69 10.43
N ILE A 611 -6.21 18.66 9.56
CA ILE A 611 -6.03 20.09 9.81
C ILE A 611 -7.32 20.62 10.47
N PRO A 612 -7.26 21.15 11.71
CA PRO A 612 -8.44 21.68 12.40
C PRO A 612 -9.02 22.92 11.69
N GLN A 613 -10.31 23.18 11.92
CA GLN A 613 -10.92 24.43 11.50
C GLN A 613 -10.41 25.57 12.42
N SER A 614 -10.23 26.76 11.87
CA SER A 614 -9.94 27.93 12.71
C SER A 614 -11.04 28.12 13.77
N GLY A 615 -10.64 28.30 15.03
CA GLY A 615 -11.58 28.43 16.15
C GLY A 615 -12.12 27.11 16.71
N THR A 616 -11.56 25.96 16.33
CA THR A 616 -11.90 24.67 16.95
C THR A 616 -11.72 24.70 18.48
N PRO A 617 -12.72 24.28 19.28
CA PRO A 617 -12.59 24.10 20.73
C PRO A 617 -11.66 22.93 21.09
N TYR A 618 -10.94 23.03 22.21
CA TYR A 618 -9.95 22.02 22.61
C TYR A 618 -10.56 20.66 22.97
N ASP A 619 -11.80 20.64 23.45
CA ASP A 619 -12.54 19.46 23.86
C ASP A 619 -13.51 18.96 22.77
N LEU A 620 -13.48 19.54 21.56
CA LEU A 620 -14.42 19.22 20.48
C LEU A 620 -14.47 17.72 20.19
N LEU A 621 -13.33 17.06 19.99
CA LEU A 621 -13.28 15.64 19.65
C LEU A 621 -13.85 14.78 20.79
N THR A 622 -13.46 15.06 22.04
CA THR A 622 -13.95 14.32 23.21
C THR A 622 -15.44 14.49 23.50
N THR A 623 -16.05 15.55 22.98
CA THR A 623 -17.47 15.90 23.20
C THR A 623 -18.36 15.59 22.00
N THR A 624 -17.76 15.18 20.87
CA THR A 624 -18.47 14.77 19.64
C THR A 624 -18.42 13.25 19.42
N GLU A 625 -17.59 12.51 20.17
CA GLU A 625 -17.67 11.04 20.21
C GLU A 625 -19.06 10.58 20.69
N TYR A 626 -19.74 9.76 19.89
CA TYR A 626 -20.99 9.12 20.31
C TYR A 626 -20.70 8.25 21.54
N LYS A 627 -21.34 8.58 22.67
CA LYS A 627 -21.40 7.70 23.84
C LYS A 627 -22.42 6.58 23.65
#